data_AF-A0A9D1RE62-F1
#
_entry.id   AF-A0A9D1RE62-F1
#
_cell.length_a   1.000
_cell.length_b   1.000
_cell.length_c   1.000
_cell.angle_alpha   90.00
_cell.angle_beta   90.00
_cell.angle_gamma   90.00
#
_symmetry.space_group_name_H-M   'P 1'
#
loop_
_entity.id
_entity.type
_entity.pdbx_description
1 polymer ?
#
loop_
_entity_poly.entity_id
_entity_poly.type
_entity_poly.pdbx_seq_one_letter_code
_entity_poly.pdbx_strand_id
1 'polypeptide(L)' 'MSQQYNALSQVCATCKYWGGRRDLKQYGDYVELDSPMDTGSCYSRDSGWFNGSPVQASNCCRCWEKWSALR' A
#
# COMPACT_ATOMS: atom_id res chain seq x y z
N MET A 1 -11.25 12.73 2.72
CA MET A 1 -10.32 13.04 3.84
C MET A 1 -9.07 12.27 3.54
N SER A 2 -7.93 12.94 3.32
CA SER A 2 -6.71 12.22 3.01
C SER A 2 -6.22 11.41 4.21
N GLN A 3 -5.66 10.23 3.94
CA GLN A 3 -5.20 9.27 4.94
C GLN A 3 -3.69 9.11 4.82
N GLN A 4 -3.00 9.09 5.96
CA GLN A 4 -1.56 8.94 6.04
C GLN A 4 -1.18 7.57 6.63
N TYR A 5 -0.20 6.92 6.02
CA TYR A 5 0.36 5.65 6.48
C TYR A 5 1.89 5.70 6.48
N ASN A 6 2.51 5.37 7.60
CA ASN A 6 3.96 5.26 7.73
C ASN A 6 4.45 3.82 7.48
N ALA A 7 5.76 3.61 7.45
CA ALA A 7 6.34 2.27 7.25
C ALA A 7 5.96 1.22 8.30
N LEU A 8 5.47 1.63 9.47
CA LEU A 8 5.00 0.71 10.52
C LEU A 8 3.58 0.18 10.25
N SER A 9 2.84 0.84 9.36
CA SER A 9 1.50 0.43 8.97
C SER A 9 1.60 -0.73 8.00
N GLN A 10 1.24 -1.96 8.38
CA GLN A 10 1.34 -3.14 7.52
C GLN A 10 0.11 -3.30 6.60
N VAL A 11 -0.11 -2.34 5.72
CA VAL A 11 -1.27 -2.28 4.80
C VAL A 11 -0.82 -2.20 3.33
N CYS A 12 -1.75 -2.36 2.40
CA CYS A 12 -1.47 -2.31 0.96
C CYS A 12 -0.86 -0.97 0.55
N ALA A 13 -1.33 0.14 1.14
CA ALA A 13 -0.81 1.49 0.95
C ALA A 13 0.71 1.61 1.12
N THR A 14 1.31 0.78 1.98
CA THR A 14 2.74 0.78 2.31
C THR A 14 3.47 -0.46 1.80
N CYS A 15 2.76 -1.34 1.09
CA CYS A 15 3.30 -2.59 0.57
C CYS A 15 3.99 -2.37 -0.78
N LYS A 16 5.15 -2.98 -1.02
CA LYS A 16 5.89 -2.87 -2.30
C LYS A 16 5.12 -3.46 -3.49
N TYR A 17 4.20 -4.38 -3.24
CA TYR A 17 3.45 -5.09 -4.28
C TYR A 17 2.17 -4.37 -4.72
N TRP A 18 1.76 -3.32 -4.03
CA TRP A 18 0.54 -2.60 -4.35
C TRP A 18 0.81 -1.52 -5.40
N GLY A 19 0.04 -1.55 -6.48
CA GLY A 19 0.17 -0.65 -7.63
C GLY A 19 -0.86 0.48 -7.68
N GLY A 20 -1.55 0.78 -6.58
CA GLY A 20 -2.45 1.93 -6.51
C GLY A 20 -1.70 3.25 -6.48
N ARG A 21 -2.40 4.34 -6.82
CA ARG A 21 -1.83 5.69 -6.73
C ARG A 21 -1.61 6.03 -5.26
N ARG A 22 -0.40 6.48 -4.94
CA ARG A 22 -0.01 6.90 -3.60
C ARG A 22 1.09 7.94 -3.66
N ASP A 23 0.98 8.97 -2.83
CA ASP A 23 1.96 10.05 -2.79
C ASP A 23 2.92 9.86 -1.61
N LEU A 24 4.21 9.80 -1.90
CA LEU A 24 5.24 9.79 -0.87
C LEU A 24 5.47 11.23 -0.36
N LYS A 25 5.37 11.45 0.94
CA LYS A 25 5.57 12.76 1.59
C LYS A 25 6.74 12.73 2.57
N GLN A 26 7.14 13.92 3.06
CA GLN A 26 8.22 14.10 4.04
C GLN A 26 9.46 13.23 3.74
N TYR A 27 9.94 13.25 2.49
CA TYR A 27 11.15 12.51 2.08
C TYR A 27 11.12 10.99 2.30
N GLY A 28 9.93 10.39 2.35
CA GLY A 28 9.76 8.94 2.53
C GLY A 28 9.26 8.53 3.91
N ASP A 29 8.87 9.45 4.78
CA ASP A 29 8.41 9.10 6.14
C ASP A 29 7.01 8.48 6.13
N TYR A 30 6.12 8.97 5.25
CA TYR A 30 4.78 8.44 5.10
C TYR A 30 4.24 8.57 3.68
N VAL A 31 3.19 7.79 3.43
CA VAL A 31 2.38 7.80 2.22
C VAL A 31 1.07 8.52 2.51
N GLU A 32 0.68 9.43 1.63
CA GLU A 32 -0.64 10.06 1.64
C GLU A 32 -1.51 9.52 0.50
N LEU A 33 -2.77 9.25 0.84
CA LEU A 33 -3.81 8.75 -0.05
C LEU A 33 -5.04 9.64 0.07
N ASP A 34 -5.82 9.74 -1.01
CA ASP A 34 -7.06 10.51 -1.02
C ASP A 34 -8.16 9.82 -0.20
N SER A 35 -8.17 8.48 -0.21
CA SER A 35 -9.10 7.65 0.56
C SER A 35 -8.46 6.32 0.99
N PRO A 36 -8.77 5.80 2.20
CA PRO A 36 -8.40 4.44 2.58
C PRO A 36 -9.07 3.36 1.71
N MET A 37 -10.13 3.73 0.99
CA MET A 37 -10.85 2.86 0.04
C MET A 37 -10.24 2.90 -1.37
N ASP A 38 -9.19 3.71 -1.59
CA ASP A 38 -8.51 3.73 -2.88
C ASP A 38 -8.04 2.33 -3.24
N THR A 39 -8.29 1.92 -4.48
CA THR A 39 -7.97 0.57 -4.94
C THR A 39 -6.76 0.59 -5.86
N GLY A 40 -5.95 -0.46 -5.73
CA GLY A 40 -4.78 -0.68 -6.55
C GLY A 40 -4.58 -2.17 -6.79
N SER A 41 -3.97 -2.52 -7.91
CA SER A 41 -3.66 -3.91 -8.21
C SER A 41 -2.60 -4.46 -7.25
N CYS A 42 -2.82 -5.63 -6.68
CA CYS A 42 -1.81 -6.37 -5.94
C CYS A 42 -1.03 -7.29 -6.88
N TYR A 43 0.29 -7.15 -6.94
CA TYR A 43 1.17 -7.97 -7.77
C TYR A 43 1.92 -9.05 -6.99
N SER A 44 1.57 -9.28 -5.72
CA SER A 44 2.16 -10.35 -4.91
C SER A 44 1.56 -11.70 -5.29
N ARG A 45 2.41 -12.66 -5.64
CA ARG A 45 1.99 -14.04 -5.97
C ARG A 45 1.56 -14.84 -4.75
N ASP A 46 2.05 -14.45 -3.56
CA ASP A 46 1.84 -15.19 -2.32
C ASP A 46 0.75 -14.58 -1.43
N SER A 47 0.24 -13.40 -1.79
CA SER A 47 -0.76 -12.65 -0.99
C SER A 47 -2.10 -13.36 -0.79
N GLY A 48 -2.37 -14.44 -1.55
CA GLY A 48 -3.66 -15.10 -1.61
C GLY A 48 -4.69 -14.40 -2.51
N TRP A 49 -4.35 -13.21 -3.02
CA TRP A 49 -5.09 -12.54 -4.08
C TRP A 49 -4.56 -12.96 -5.45
N PHE A 50 -5.41 -12.90 -6.47
CA PHE A 50 -4.92 -13.12 -7.84
C PHE A 50 -3.95 -12.00 -8.21
N ASN A 51 -2.91 -12.33 -8.97
CA ASN A 51 -1.97 -11.34 -9.48
C ASN A 51 -2.72 -10.31 -10.34
N GLY A 52 -2.64 -9.04 -9.95
CA GLY A 52 -3.37 -7.93 -10.57
C GLY A 52 -4.72 -7.62 -9.92
N SER A 53 -5.18 -8.39 -8.92
CA SER A 53 -6.47 -8.15 -8.25
C SER A 53 -6.53 -6.76 -7.64
N PRO A 54 -7.65 -6.04 -7.81
CA PRO A 54 -7.87 -4.75 -7.16
C PRO A 54 -8.07 -4.98 -5.66
N VAL A 55 -7.22 -4.36 -4.84
CA VAL A 55 -7.29 -4.39 -3.38
C VAL A 55 -7.24 -2.98 -2.83
N GLN A 56 -7.99 -2.75 -1.75
CA GLN A 56 -8.06 -1.47 -1.07
C GLN A 56 -6.74 -1.14 -0.37
N ALA A 57 -6.40 0.14 -0.31
CA ALA A 57 -5.18 0.65 0.31
C ALA A 57 -5.08 0.26 1.80
N SER A 58 -6.21 0.24 2.50
CA SER A 58 -6.30 -0.12 3.92
C SER A 58 -6.23 -1.63 4.21
N ASN A 59 -6.37 -2.50 3.19
CA ASN A 59 -6.29 -3.95 3.40
C ASN A 59 -4.87 -4.39 3.77
N CYS A 60 -4.75 -5.54 4.42
CA CYS A 60 -3.48 -6.17 4.73
C CYS A 60 -3.47 -7.64 4.29
N CYS A 61 -2.27 -8.20 4.10
CA CYS A 61 -2.06 -9.62 3.86
C CYS A 61 -0.81 -10.09 4.61
N ARG A 62 -0.62 -11.42 4.71
CA ARG A 62 0.55 -12.01 5.39
C ARG A 62 1.86 -11.83 4.62
N CYS A 63 1.78 -11.49 3.34
CA CYS A 63 2.93 -11.28 2.45
C CYS A 63 3.26 -9.79 2.29
N TRP A 64 2.88 -8.99 3.28
CA TRP A 64 3.23 -7.59 3.29
C TRP A 64 4.75 -7.44 3.33
N GLU A 65 5.26 -6.63 2.41
CA GLU A 65 6.66 -6.24 2.40
C GLU A 65 6.73 -4.74 2.22
N LYS A 66 7.51 -4.08 3.08
CA LYS A 66 7.67 -2.63 3.08
C LYS A 66 8.05 -2.13 1.69
N TRP A 67 7.34 -1.12 1.22
CA TRP A 67 7.69 -0.39 0.02
C TRP A 67 9.03 0.32 0.24
N SER A 68 10.02 0.05 -0.63
CA SER A 68 11.38 0.56 -0.49
C SER A 68 11.50 2.08 -0.52
N ALA A 69 10.47 2.78 -0.99
CA ALA A 69 10.42 4.24 -0.97
C ALA A 69 10.12 4.81 0.43
N LEU A 70 9.57 4.00 1.34
CA LEU A 70 9.32 4.39 2.73
C LEU A 70 10.55 4.14 3.61
N ARG A 71 10.79 5.04 4.57
CA ARG A 71 11.91 5.00 5.52
C ARG A 71 11.61 4.23 6.79
#